data_AF-X5H3R6-F1
#
_entry.id   AF-X5H3R6-F1
#
_cell.length_a   1.000
_cell.length_b   1.000
_cell.length_c   1.000
_cell.angle_alpha   90.00
_cell.angle_beta   90.00
_cell.angle_gamma   90.00
#
_symmetry.space_group_name_H-M   'P 1'
#
loop_
_entity.id
_entity.type
_entity.pdbx_description
1 polymer ?
#
loop_
_entity_poly.entity_id
_entity_poly.type
_entity_poly.pdbx_seq_one_letter_code
_entity_poly.pdbx_strand_id
1 'polypeptide(L)'
;MIKEGDVVEGIIKSVSPHFVLVNLGLKSEGKIPIQQFPNVDELQIGSSIMVYVEKTETGGGSLVLSYTKALKQKVWDRLYDMYLNDSEQDIEGVILYTIKSGCIVEVEGLNAFLPNSHLDVRPVSDPATLVGVKLKFRILKMEPKTGKIFVSRKKALGAVHESARAEYISTIKEGEIIDGRVKSIASYGVFIQIHESDKVGVVDGLLYINDISWARVTHPSSIYSVGQEVRVKVIGVDTEKGRISLGVKQLTDNPWKDISKKYTPGNIYPGVVTSIEDYGVFVRLEEGVEGLVHSGEISWTREKPLFLPNQKVNVMLLSVDEESHKIALSIRQCNTNPWKKFLEAYGLGVLLKCRVAEITDSGMVLMLVDQDYSYVRGYVRVANISWSQNPRKDLKRFKVGDEVQAKLVHVNADRGRVMFSLKYVEYDPFEEFIEAVNEGELIEAKIMRVEDDGIYIEVREGLEFFTAQADVSRLAVGQRLKFVVCGKERYSIKLSIAEDQKSMAAEEKEVDHSVENRDE
;
A
#
# COMPACT_ATOMS: atom_id res chain seq x y z
N MET A 1 73.35 31.29 -9.53
CA MET A 1 73.11 32.64 -10.07
C MET A 1 71.86 33.16 -9.39
N ILE A 2 71.99 34.22 -8.59
CA ILE A 2 70.85 34.87 -7.94
C ILE A 2 70.15 35.72 -9.01
N LYS A 3 68.84 35.53 -9.20
CA LYS A 3 68.03 36.26 -10.18
C LYS A 3 67.08 37.23 -9.47
N GLU A 4 66.57 38.20 -10.21
CA GLU A 4 65.48 39.06 -9.74
C GLU A 4 64.27 38.19 -9.37
N GLY A 5 63.78 38.35 -8.13
CA GLY A 5 62.70 37.53 -7.59
C GLY A 5 63.11 36.49 -6.54
N ASP A 6 64.41 36.23 -6.37
CA ASP A 6 64.88 35.24 -5.39
C ASP A 6 64.90 35.82 -3.97
N VAL A 7 64.54 34.99 -2.98
CA VAL A 7 64.77 35.26 -1.56
C VAL A 7 66.08 34.58 -1.15
N VAL A 8 67.05 35.36 -0.67
CA VAL A 8 68.40 34.88 -0.37
C VAL A 8 68.83 35.36 1.01
N GLU A 9 69.67 34.59 1.70
CA GLU A 9 70.32 35.02 2.94
C GLU A 9 71.47 36.00 2.64
N GLY A 10 71.46 37.14 3.32
CA GLY A 10 72.50 38.15 3.22
C GLY A 10 73.02 38.59 4.58
N ILE A 11 74.29 38.98 4.65
CA ILE A 11 74.95 39.43 5.88
C ILE A 11 74.97 40.95 5.93
N ILE A 12 74.53 41.55 7.04
CA ILE A 12 74.57 43.00 7.23
C ILE A 12 76.04 43.46 7.33
N LYS A 13 76.50 44.29 6.39
CA LYS A 13 77.85 44.87 6.39
C LYS A 13 77.92 46.22 7.09
N SER A 14 76.91 47.06 6.88
CA SER A 14 76.84 48.36 7.56
C SER A 14 75.40 48.86 7.65
N VAL A 15 75.12 49.61 8.70
CA VAL A 15 73.84 50.27 8.95
C VAL A 15 74.10 51.78 8.85
N SER A 16 73.56 52.42 7.81
CA SER A 16 73.58 53.88 7.65
C SER A 16 72.21 54.47 7.98
N PRO A 17 72.09 55.78 8.28
CA PRO A 17 70.83 56.42 8.67
C PRO A 17 69.70 56.33 7.62
N HIS A 18 70.01 55.99 6.37
CA HIS A 18 69.02 55.91 5.28
C HIS A 18 68.93 54.52 4.67
N PHE A 19 70.02 53.74 4.69
CA PHE A 19 70.09 52.42 4.06
C PHE A 19 70.94 51.44 4.88
N VAL A 20 70.55 50.18 4.87
CA VAL A 20 71.33 49.04 5.36
C VAL A 20 72.00 48.37 4.17
N LEU A 21 73.32 48.19 4.24
CA LEU A 21 74.10 47.48 3.23
C LEU A 21 74.23 46.01 3.61
N VAL A 22 73.79 45.14 2.70
CA VAL A 22 73.76 43.69 2.88
C VAL A 22 74.60 43.03 1.79
N ASN A 23 75.48 42.12 2.20
CA ASN A 23 76.29 41.32 1.30
C ASN A 23 75.61 39.96 1.03
N LEU A 24 75.39 39.66 -0.24
CA LEU A 24 74.82 38.39 -0.73
C LEU A 24 75.87 37.43 -1.29
N GLY A 25 77.16 37.67 -1.01
CA GLY A 25 78.28 36.89 -1.58
C GLY A 25 78.58 37.24 -3.05
N LEU A 26 78.10 38.40 -3.52
CA LEU A 26 78.33 38.91 -4.87
C LEU A 26 79.38 40.04 -4.86
N LYS A 27 79.84 40.44 -6.06
CA LYS A 27 80.75 41.60 -6.22
C LYS A 27 80.11 42.93 -5.83
N SER A 28 78.78 42.98 -5.82
CA SER A 28 77.97 44.17 -5.53
C SER A 28 77.22 43.99 -4.22
N GLU A 29 77.15 45.07 -3.44
CA GLU A 29 76.39 45.12 -2.18
C GLU A 29 74.94 45.52 -2.45
N GLY A 30 74.02 45.00 -1.63
CA GLY A 30 72.61 45.34 -1.70
C GLY A 30 72.22 46.41 -0.69
N LYS A 31 71.32 47.30 -1.11
CA LYS A 31 70.79 48.41 -0.32
C LYS A 31 69.35 48.12 0.07
N ILE A 32 69.05 48.21 1.36
CA ILE A 32 67.68 48.13 1.91
C ILE A 32 67.39 49.45 2.62
N PRO A 33 66.30 50.17 2.29
CA PRO A 33 65.87 51.34 3.04
C PRO A 33 65.59 50.99 4.50
N ILE A 34 66.07 51.82 5.43
CA ILE A 34 65.95 51.54 6.87
C ILE A 34 64.48 51.48 7.34
N GLN A 35 63.56 52.16 6.64
CA GLN A 35 62.12 52.13 6.95
C GLN A 35 61.48 50.75 6.78
N GLN A 36 62.14 49.81 6.10
CA GLN A 36 61.63 48.45 5.93
C GLN A 36 61.86 47.57 7.17
N PHE A 37 62.69 48.01 8.11
CA PHE A 37 62.95 47.28 9.35
C PHE A 37 62.04 47.80 10.46
N PRO A 38 61.20 46.94 11.08
CA PRO A 38 60.31 47.35 12.15
C PRO A 38 61.06 47.78 13.42
N ASN A 39 62.19 47.13 13.72
CA ASN A 39 63.07 47.47 14.84
C ASN A 39 64.49 47.73 14.31
N VAL A 40 64.88 48.99 14.27
CA VAL A 40 66.23 49.40 13.82
C VAL A 40 67.30 49.01 14.84
N ASP A 41 66.94 48.99 16.13
CA ASP A 41 67.85 48.74 17.26
C ASP A 41 68.32 47.27 17.34
N GLU A 42 67.63 46.35 16.67
CA GLU A 42 67.97 44.91 16.62
C GLU A 42 68.97 44.56 15.51
N LEU A 43 69.33 45.51 14.65
CA LEU A 43 70.22 45.26 13.51
C LEU A 43 71.68 45.29 13.94
N GLN A 44 72.28 44.11 14.08
CA GLN A 44 73.71 43.96 14.35
C GLN A 44 74.50 43.78 13.06
N ILE A 45 75.61 44.51 12.94
CA ILE A 45 76.57 44.31 11.85
C ILE A 45 77.12 42.89 11.96
N GLY A 46 76.99 42.10 10.89
CA GLY A 46 77.36 40.69 10.83
C GLY A 46 76.20 39.69 10.95
N SER A 47 74.97 40.11 11.28
CA SER A 47 73.83 39.19 11.34
C SER A 47 73.35 38.77 9.94
N SER A 48 72.91 37.52 9.80
CA SER A 48 72.25 37.02 8.59
C SER A 48 70.76 37.38 8.57
N ILE A 49 70.29 37.91 7.44
CA ILE A 49 68.89 38.26 7.22
C ILE A 49 68.43 37.77 5.85
N MET A 50 67.16 37.37 5.75
CA MET A 50 66.53 36.99 4.50
C MET A 50 66.07 38.23 3.74
N VAL A 51 66.48 38.36 2.48
CA VAL A 51 66.21 39.54 1.66
C VAL A 51 65.75 39.13 0.27
N TYR A 52 64.79 39.89 -0.27
CA TYR A 52 64.24 39.66 -1.60
C TYR A 52 64.99 40.54 -2.61
N VAL A 53 65.46 39.95 -3.70
CA VAL A 53 66.17 40.67 -4.76
C VAL A 53 65.18 41.33 -5.71
N GLU A 54 65.00 42.65 -5.60
CA GLU A 54 64.07 43.39 -6.46
C GLU A 54 64.65 43.71 -7.82
N LYS A 55 65.89 44.22 -7.86
CA LYS A 55 66.57 44.61 -9.09
C LYS A 55 68.06 44.33 -8.99
N THR A 56 68.62 43.73 -10.04
CA THR A 56 70.02 43.32 -10.05
C THR A 56 71.00 44.39 -10.52
N GLU A 57 70.58 45.56 -11.00
CA GLU A 57 71.52 46.63 -11.38
C GLU A 57 70.84 47.99 -11.54
N THR A 58 71.32 48.97 -10.77
CA THR A 58 71.24 50.39 -11.17
C THR A 58 72.67 50.84 -11.48
N GLY A 59 72.85 51.82 -12.37
CA GLY A 59 74.14 52.23 -12.96
C GLY A 59 75.30 52.60 -11.99
N GLY A 60 75.14 52.43 -10.68
CA GLY A 60 76.16 52.54 -9.64
C GLY A 60 76.51 51.23 -8.92
N GLY A 61 76.18 50.05 -9.47
CA GLY A 61 76.69 48.75 -8.98
C GLY A 61 76.13 48.30 -7.62
N SER A 62 74.94 48.75 -7.23
CA SER A 62 74.24 48.32 -6.00
C SER A 62 72.97 47.53 -6.33
N LEU A 63 72.71 46.46 -5.58
CA LEU A 63 71.47 45.66 -5.68
C LEU A 63 70.36 46.35 -4.88
N VAL A 64 69.13 46.37 -5.39
CA VAL A 64 67.97 46.85 -4.60
C VAL A 64 67.33 45.64 -3.94
N LEU A 65 67.30 45.67 -2.61
CA LEU A 65 66.79 44.57 -1.79
C LEU A 65 65.59 45.02 -0.96
N SER A 66 64.67 44.10 -0.70
CA SER A 66 63.55 44.34 0.22
C SER A 66 63.46 43.30 1.32
N TYR A 67 63.46 43.78 2.57
CA TYR A 67 63.27 42.96 3.77
C TYR A 67 61.79 42.63 4.00
N THR A 68 60.90 43.62 3.83
CA THR A 68 59.45 43.44 3.99
C THR A 68 58.87 42.43 3.00
N LYS A 69 59.36 42.39 1.76
CA LYS A 69 58.91 41.41 0.76
C LYS A 69 59.38 39.99 1.07
N ALA A 70 60.61 39.84 1.59
CA ALA A 70 61.11 38.54 2.01
C ALA A 70 60.29 37.93 3.15
N LEU A 71 59.90 38.75 4.14
CA LEU A 71 59.00 38.33 5.21
C LEU A 71 57.64 37.85 4.67
N LYS A 72 57.03 38.62 3.76
CA LYS A 72 55.76 38.26 3.12
C LYS A 72 55.85 36.96 2.31
N GLN A 73 56.95 36.77 1.58
CA GLN A 73 57.18 35.54 0.81
C GLN A 73 57.31 34.32 1.72
N LYS A 74 58.03 34.45 2.84
CA LYS A 74 58.17 33.37 3.83
C LYS A 74 56.83 32.95 4.45
N VAL A 75 55.99 33.93 4.79
CA VAL A 75 54.63 33.66 5.31
C VAL A 75 53.79 33.01 4.22
N TRP A 76 53.89 33.47 2.97
CA TRP A 76 53.18 32.86 1.84
C TRP A 76 53.55 31.39 1.66
N ASP A 77 54.84 31.07 1.63
CA ASP A 77 55.33 29.71 1.43
C ASP A 77 54.85 28.78 2.58
N ARG A 78 54.92 29.26 3.83
CA ARG A 78 54.39 28.52 4.99
C ARG A 78 52.89 28.23 4.86
N LEU A 79 52.09 29.23 4.51
CA LEU A 79 50.64 29.06 4.36
C LEU A 79 50.29 28.18 3.14
N TYR A 80 51.11 28.22 2.09
CA TYR A 80 50.96 27.38 0.91
C TYR A 80 51.28 25.91 1.22
N ASP A 81 52.32 25.64 2.01
CA ASP A 81 52.64 24.30 2.52
C ASP A 81 51.51 23.76 3.42
N MET A 82 50.90 24.62 4.25
CA MET A 82 49.74 24.26 5.07
C MET A 82 48.53 23.87 4.22
N TYR A 83 48.30 24.58 3.11
CA TYR A 83 47.23 24.28 2.15
C TYR A 83 47.48 22.97 1.38
N LEU A 84 48.72 22.72 0.95
CA LEU A 84 49.12 21.49 0.23
C LEU A 84 48.97 20.22 1.07
N ASN A 85 49.24 20.32 2.37
CA ASN A 85 49.13 19.20 3.30
C ASN A 85 47.70 18.97 3.81
N ASP A 86 46.70 19.68 3.25
CA ASP A 86 45.30 19.72 3.71
C ASP A 86 45.16 19.85 5.23
N SER A 87 46.06 20.63 5.83
CA SER A 87 46.09 20.79 7.27
C SER A 87 44.89 21.62 7.70
N GLU A 88 44.04 21.05 8.54
CA GLU A 88 42.90 21.73 9.16
C GLU A 88 43.29 22.77 10.22
N GLN A 89 44.48 23.36 10.11
CA GLN A 89 44.95 24.33 11.08
C GLN A 89 44.25 25.68 10.91
N ASP A 90 43.82 26.22 12.03
CA ASP A 90 43.21 27.54 12.11
C ASP A 90 44.30 28.62 12.20
N ILE A 91 44.12 29.69 11.44
CA ILE A 91 45.07 30.80 11.33
C ILE A 91 44.39 32.06 11.88
N GLU A 92 45.13 32.87 12.62
CA GLU A 92 44.62 34.11 13.18
C GLU A 92 44.72 35.27 12.18
N GLY A 93 43.67 36.08 12.09
CA GLY A 93 43.64 37.25 11.24
C GLY A 93 42.74 38.35 11.77
N VAL A 94 42.93 39.57 11.25
CA VAL A 94 42.12 40.75 11.60
C VAL A 94 41.35 41.22 10.39
N ILE A 95 40.05 41.44 10.51
CA ILE A 95 39.24 42.02 9.44
C ILE A 95 39.60 43.51 9.33
N LEU A 96 40.17 43.92 8.19
CA LEU A 96 40.53 45.31 7.94
C LEU A 96 39.31 46.14 7.53
N TYR A 97 38.57 45.69 6.52
CA TYR A 97 37.38 46.37 6.01
C TYR A 97 36.50 45.44 5.19
N THR A 98 35.24 45.85 5.03
CA THR A 98 34.18 45.12 4.33
C THR A 98 33.96 45.72 2.93
N ILE A 99 33.77 44.87 1.92
CA ILE A 99 33.40 45.23 0.55
C ILE A 99 32.09 44.51 0.15
N LYS A 100 31.44 44.96 -0.94
CA LYS A 100 30.15 44.38 -1.38
C LYS A 100 30.19 42.86 -1.63
N SER A 101 31.36 42.30 -1.95
CA SER A 101 31.56 40.88 -2.24
C SER A 101 32.09 40.05 -1.07
N GLY A 102 32.50 40.65 0.05
CA GLY A 102 33.16 39.95 1.16
C GLY A 102 33.94 40.88 2.09
N CYS A 103 34.85 40.33 2.90
CA CYS A 103 35.76 41.09 3.76
C CYS A 103 37.22 40.89 3.35
N ILE A 104 38.06 41.90 3.58
CA ILE A 104 39.52 41.75 3.50
C ILE A 104 40.06 41.53 4.91
N VAL A 105 40.80 40.45 5.08
CA VAL A 105 41.39 40.02 6.34
C VAL A 105 42.90 40.07 6.21
N GLU A 106 43.57 40.67 7.17
CA GLU A 106 45.01 40.60 7.29
C GLU A 106 45.40 39.36 8.09
N VAL A 107 46.24 38.51 7.51
CA VAL A 107 46.75 37.26 8.09
C VAL A 107 48.26 37.30 8.06
N GLU A 108 48.92 37.40 9.22
CA GLU A 108 50.39 37.48 9.37
C GLU A 108 51.07 38.47 8.37
N GLY A 109 50.41 39.57 8.00
CA GLY A 109 50.92 40.59 7.07
C GLY A 109 50.58 40.38 5.58
N LEU A 110 49.77 39.37 5.25
CA LEU A 110 49.22 39.11 3.92
C LEU A 110 47.71 39.43 3.87
N ASN A 111 47.26 39.92 2.72
CA ASN A 111 45.85 40.24 2.50
C ASN A 111 45.11 38.99 1.99
N ALA A 112 44.13 38.55 2.76
CA ALA A 112 43.21 37.47 2.41
C ALA A 112 41.80 38.02 2.17
N PHE A 113 41.06 37.36 1.29
CA PHE A 113 39.66 37.65 0.98
C PHE A 113 38.76 36.61 1.63
N LEU A 114 37.79 37.07 2.42
CA LEU A 114 36.74 36.28 3.05
C LEU A 114 35.43 36.51 2.28
N PRO A 115 34.93 35.53 1.51
CA PRO A 115 33.65 35.66 0.82
C PRO A 115 32.47 35.77 1.83
N ASN A 116 31.45 36.54 1.48
CA ASN A 116 30.29 36.77 2.37
C ASN A 116 29.54 35.47 2.74
N SER A 117 29.49 34.48 1.84
CA SER A 117 28.89 33.16 2.08
C SER A 117 29.64 32.29 3.11
N HIS A 118 30.86 32.68 3.48
CA HIS A 118 31.76 31.94 4.36
C HIS A 118 32.03 32.67 5.70
N LEU A 119 31.25 33.71 5.99
CA LEU A 119 31.43 34.62 7.11
C LEU A 119 30.77 34.10 8.40
N ASP A 120 29.62 33.44 8.30
CA ASP A 120 28.93 32.82 9.45
C ASP A 120 27.99 31.65 9.03
N VAL A 121 27.56 30.85 10.01
CA VAL A 121 26.57 29.77 9.87
C VAL A 121 25.15 30.33 9.91
N ARG A 122 24.94 31.44 10.64
CA ARG A 122 23.66 32.15 10.69
C ARG A 122 23.58 33.22 9.60
N PRO A 123 22.51 33.26 8.78
CA PRO A 123 22.21 34.46 8.01
C PRO A 123 21.72 35.50 9.02
N VAL A 124 22.31 36.70 8.96
CA VAL A 124 22.09 37.86 9.84
C VAL A 124 23.14 37.99 10.94
N SER A 125 24.21 38.69 10.60
CA SER A 125 24.96 39.52 11.55
C SER A 125 25.61 40.63 10.73
N ASP A 126 25.32 41.89 11.06
CA ASP A 126 25.78 43.04 10.27
C ASP A 126 27.32 43.04 10.17
N PRO A 127 27.89 42.99 8.95
CA PRO A 127 29.32 42.81 8.73
C PRO A 127 30.19 44.00 9.18
N ALA A 128 29.56 45.08 9.67
CA ALA A 128 30.24 46.25 10.21
C ALA A 128 30.75 46.05 11.64
N THR A 129 30.19 45.10 12.40
CA THR A 129 30.54 44.88 13.82
C THR A 129 31.82 44.06 14.04
N LEU A 130 32.31 43.39 12.99
CA LEU A 130 33.44 42.45 13.07
C LEU A 130 34.77 43.06 12.60
N VAL A 131 34.79 44.34 12.23
CA VAL A 131 35.99 45.05 11.77
C VAL A 131 36.93 45.28 12.96
N GLY A 132 38.20 44.92 12.83
CA GLY A 132 39.23 45.09 13.86
C GLY A 132 39.31 43.98 14.93
N VAL A 133 38.44 42.97 14.88
CA VAL A 133 38.50 41.83 15.81
C VAL A 133 39.47 40.77 15.28
N LYS A 134 40.36 40.29 16.15
CA LYS A 134 41.19 39.10 15.89
C LYS A 134 40.33 37.85 15.91
N LEU A 135 40.24 37.17 14.78
CA LEU A 135 39.42 35.98 14.60
C LEU A 135 40.26 34.87 13.97
N LYS A 136 39.82 33.62 14.16
CA LYS A 136 40.42 32.44 13.55
C LYS A 136 39.74 32.12 12.22
N PHE A 137 40.54 31.78 11.21
CA PHE A 137 40.12 31.50 9.85
C PHE A 137 40.86 30.29 9.30
N ARG A 138 40.24 29.58 8.36
CA ARG A 138 40.87 28.49 7.61
C ARG A 138 41.05 28.88 6.15
N ILE A 139 42.16 28.49 5.54
CA ILE A 139 42.39 28.72 4.11
C ILE A 139 41.43 27.84 3.30
N LEU A 140 40.70 28.44 2.36
CA LEU A 140 39.89 27.73 1.37
C LEU A 140 40.68 27.46 0.10
N LYS A 141 41.40 28.48 -0.39
CA LYS A 141 42.08 28.45 -1.68
C LYS A 141 43.19 29.48 -1.67
N MET A 142 44.32 29.15 -2.28
CA MET A 142 45.38 30.11 -2.58
C MET A 142 45.61 30.16 -4.08
N GLU A 143 45.75 31.36 -4.63
CA GLU A 143 46.09 31.57 -6.03
C GLU A 143 47.52 32.11 -6.17
N PRO A 144 48.51 31.27 -6.52
CA PRO A 144 49.92 31.68 -6.60
C PRO A 144 50.19 32.71 -7.70
N LYS A 145 49.35 32.77 -8.74
CA LYS A 145 49.50 33.74 -9.84
C LYS A 145 49.07 35.16 -9.48
N THR A 146 48.12 35.30 -8.57
CA THR A 146 47.51 36.60 -8.22
C THR A 146 47.88 37.07 -6.82
N GLY A 147 48.53 36.21 -6.02
CA GLY A 147 48.83 36.49 -4.62
C GLY A 147 47.56 36.60 -3.76
N LYS A 148 46.42 36.07 -4.23
CA LYS A 148 45.14 36.14 -3.51
C LYS A 148 44.93 34.89 -2.66
N ILE A 149 44.60 35.12 -1.40
CA ILE A 149 44.28 34.08 -0.42
C ILE A 149 42.78 34.14 -0.16
N PHE A 150 42.09 33.02 -0.21
CA PHE A 150 40.70 32.90 0.18
C PHE A 150 40.61 32.20 1.53
N VAL A 151 39.94 32.82 2.49
CA VAL A 151 39.76 32.28 3.84
C VAL A 151 38.29 32.07 4.17
N SER A 152 38.00 31.17 5.10
CA SER A 152 36.65 30.91 5.62
C SER A 152 36.66 30.88 7.14
N ARG A 153 35.73 31.62 7.74
CA ARG A 153 35.44 31.55 9.17
C ARG A 153 34.50 30.37 9.49
N LYS A 154 33.55 30.07 8.59
CA LYS A 154 32.58 28.98 8.71
C LYS A 154 33.23 27.61 8.95
N LYS A 155 34.34 27.28 8.28
CA LYS A 155 35.04 26.01 8.49
C LYS A 155 35.70 25.90 9.88
N ALA A 156 36.29 26.98 10.37
CA ALA A 156 36.92 27.01 11.70
C ALA A 156 35.89 26.92 12.84
N LEU A 157 34.77 27.66 12.73
CA LEU A 157 33.65 27.54 13.67
C LEU A 157 32.98 26.16 13.61
N GLY A 158 32.89 25.57 12.42
CA GLY A 158 32.32 24.24 12.22
C GLY A 158 32.97 23.17 13.11
N ALA A 159 34.30 23.11 13.18
CA ALA A 159 35.03 22.11 13.95
C ALA A 159 34.82 22.23 15.48
N VAL A 160 34.74 23.45 16.00
CA VAL A 160 34.44 23.71 17.42
C VAL A 160 33.01 23.28 17.75
N HIS A 161 32.06 23.59 16.86
CA HIS A 161 30.67 23.18 17.03
C HIS A 161 30.47 21.67 16.84
N GLU A 162 31.16 21.01 15.92
CA GLU A 162 31.08 19.56 15.70
C GLU A 162 31.46 18.79 16.98
N SER A 163 32.54 19.24 17.64
CA SER A 163 33.01 18.65 18.89
C SER A 163 32.00 18.81 20.02
N ALA A 164 31.44 20.02 20.19
CA ALA A 164 30.41 20.28 21.20
C ALA A 164 29.08 19.57 20.89
N ARG A 165 28.74 19.38 19.60
CA ARG A 165 27.57 18.58 19.17
C ARG A 165 27.74 17.12 19.52
N ALA A 166 28.90 16.53 19.23
CA ALA A 166 29.18 15.12 19.55
C ALA A 166 29.07 14.85 21.06
N GLU A 167 29.56 15.78 21.89
CA GLU A 167 29.45 15.70 23.35
C GLU A 167 28.00 15.83 23.86
N TYR A 168 27.19 16.69 23.23
CA TYR A 168 25.77 16.80 23.59
C TYR A 168 24.97 15.58 23.14
N ILE A 169 25.23 15.06 21.93
CA ILE A 169 24.54 13.89 21.39
C ILE A 169 24.85 12.64 22.22
N SER A 170 26.05 12.50 22.78
CA SER A 170 26.39 11.39 23.69
C SER A 170 25.68 11.48 25.05
N THR A 171 25.20 12.67 25.43
CA THR A 171 24.44 12.88 26.67
C THR A 171 22.99 12.44 26.51
N ILE A 172 22.41 12.56 25.31
CA ILE A 172 21.03 12.19 25.01
C ILE A 172 20.90 10.66 25.00
N LYS A 173 19.90 10.14 25.72
CA LYS A 173 19.58 8.71 25.74
C LYS A 173 18.35 8.40 24.90
N GLU A 174 18.35 7.21 24.30
CA GLU A 174 17.16 6.67 23.65
C GLU A 174 15.99 6.57 24.65
N GLY A 175 14.83 7.08 24.25
CA GLY A 175 13.62 7.11 25.06
C GLY A 175 13.36 8.40 25.83
N GLU A 176 14.28 9.36 25.81
CA GLU A 176 14.05 10.69 26.40
C GLU A 176 12.97 11.46 25.63
N ILE A 177 12.13 12.20 26.34
CA ILE A 177 11.09 13.06 25.76
C ILE A 177 11.63 14.48 25.73
N ILE A 178 11.68 15.08 24.55
CA ILE A 178 12.22 16.41 24.33
C ILE A 178 11.19 17.26 23.59
N ASP A 179 11.09 18.53 23.96
CA ASP A 179 10.28 19.51 23.24
C ASP A 179 11.15 20.14 22.14
N GLY A 180 10.61 20.29 20.93
CA GLY A 180 11.34 20.84 19.79
C GLY A 180 10.46 21.64 18.86
N ARG A 181 11.08 22.41 17.96
CA ARG A 181 10.38 23.31 17.02
C ARG A 181 10.54 22.85 15.59
N VAL A 182 9.46 22.77 14.82
CA VAL A 182 9.50 22.36 13.42
C VAL A 182 10.26 23.39 12.59
N LYS A 183 11.38 22.99 11.98
CA LYS A 183 12.22 23.83 11.14
C LYS A 183 11.81 23.75 9.67
N SER A 184 11.54 22.54 9.18
CA SER A 184 11.09 22.30 7.82
C SER A 184 10.32 20.99 7.71
N ILE A 185 9.50 20.88 6.67
CA ILE A 185 8.67 19.70 6.41
C ILE A 185 9.04 19.18 5.03
N ALA A 186 9.35 17.90 4.94
CA ALA A 186 9.59 17.18 3.70
C ALA A 186 8.52 16.10 3.49
N SER A 187 8.42 15.54 2.28
CA SER A 187 7.44 14.49 1.97
C SER A 187 7.65 13.21 2.80
N TYR A 188 8.87 12.93 3.24
CA TYR A 188 9.23 11.73 3.99
C TYR A 188 9.30 11.93 5.51
N GLY A 189 9.25 13.17 6.00
CA GLY A 189 9.43 13.46 7.43
C GLY A 189 9.49 14.95 7.76
N VAL A 190 9.56 15.24 9.06
CA VAL A 190 9.59 16.58 9.64
C VAL A 190 10.92 16.80 10.35
N PHE A 191 11.59 17.91 10.05
CA PHE A 191 12.82 18.30 10.74
C PHE A 191 12.45 19.16 11.94
N ILE A 192 12.85 18.71 13.12
CA ILE A 192 12.52 19.33 14.40
C ILE A 192 13.82 19.76 15.05
N GLN A 193 13.94 21.06 15.33
CA GLN A 193 15.02 21.63 16.10
C GLN A 193 14.78 21.28 17.58
N ILE A 194 15.66 20.47 18.16
CA ILE A 194 15.52 19.94 19.52
C ILE A 194 16.13 20.92 20.52
N HIS A 195 17.32 21.46 20.21
CA HIS A 195 18.05 22.31 21.12
C HIS A 195 18.86 23.37 20.38
N GLU A 196 18.89 24.57 20.94
CA GLU A 196 19.70 25.70 20.48
C GLU A 196 20.47 26.27 21.66
N SER A 197 21.80 26.19 21.62
CA SER A 197 22.66 26.82 22.61
C SER A 197 23.92 27.39 21.96
N ASP A 198 24.41 28.52 22.45
CA ASP A 198 25.60 29.19 21.93
C ASP A 198 26.87 28.33 21.98
N LYS A 199 26.91 27.30 22.85
CA LYS A 199 28.04 26.37 22.98
C LYS A 199 27.94 25.13 22.09
N VAL A 200 26.74 24.55 21.99
CA VAL A 200 26.50 23.27 21.29
C VAL A 200 26.07 23.49 19.83
N GLY A 201 25.59 24.69 19.49
CA GLY A 201 24.97 24.97 18.19
C GLY A 201 23.55 24.42 18.10
N VAL A 202 23.03 24.36 16.88
CA VAL A 202 21.68 23.85 16.57
C VAL A 202 21.73 22.33 16.39
N VAL A 203 20.94 21.61 17.18
CA VAL A 203 20.75 20.16 17.05
C VAL A 203 19.37 19.89 16.45
N ASP A 204 19.37 19.29 15.27
CA ASP A 204 18.17 18.93 14.52
C ASP A 204 17.93 17.41 14.64
N GLY A 205 16.68 17.02 14.85
CA GLY A 205 16.21 15.65 14.73
C GLY A 205 15.23 15.47 13.58
N LEU A 206 15.14 14.25 13.07
CA LEU A 206 14.23 13.87 12.00
C LEU A 206 13.09 13.01 12.56
N LEU A 207 11.86 13.44 12.35
CA LEU A 207 10.65 12.66 12.60
C LEU A 207 10.17 12.05 11.28
N TYR A 208 10.28 10.73 11.13
CA TYR A 208 9.82 10.03 9.93
C TYR A 208 8.29 9.96 9.85
N ILE A 209 7.74 9.93 8.63
CA ILE A 209 6.28 9.88 8.42
C ILE A 209 5.60 8.70 9.13
N ASN A 210 6.28 7.56 9.26
CA ASN A 210 5.76 6.35 9.93
C ASN A 210 5.71 6.48 11.46
N ASP A 211 6.47 7.41 12.03
CA ASP A 211 6.58 7.66 13.47
C ASP A 211 5.78 8.90 13.92
N ILE A 212 5.06 9.55 12.99
CA ILE A 212 4.16 10.68 13.29
C ILE A 212 2.88 10.19 13.99
N SER A 213 2.27 9.12 13.48
CA SER A 213 0.97 8.62 13.96
C SER A 213 0.82 7.12 13.71
N TRP A 214 -0.05 6.46 14.49
CA TRP A 214 -0.49 5.10 14.24
C TRP A 214 -1.37 4.98 12.98
N ALA A 215 -2.02 6.08 12.55
CA ALA A 215 -2.81 6.13 11.34
C ALA A 215 -1.96 6.44 10.10
N ARG A 216 -2.43 6.04 8.91
CA ARG A 216 -1.76 6.35 7.65
C ARG A 216 -1.81 7.86 7.38
N VAL A 217 -0.65 8.51 7.43
CA VAL A 217 -0.49 9.93 7.09
C VAL A 217 -0.08 10.04 5.62
N THR A 218 -0.84 10.80 4.82
CA THR A 218 -0.52 11.06 3.41
C THR A 218 0.58 12.10 3.27
N HIS A 219 0.48 13.21 4.02
CA HIS A 219 1.48 14.26 4.04
C HIS A 219 1.70 14.81 5.45
N PRO A 220 2.95 14.96 5.93
CA PRO A 220 3.23 15.52 7.25
C PRO A 220 2.76 16.97 7.44
N SER A 221 2.59 17.71 6.34
CA SER A 221 2.14 19.11 6.33
C SER A 221 0.67 19.30 6.71
N SER A 222 -0.14 18.24 6.71
CA SER A 222 -1.52 18.33 7.22
C SER A 222 -1.59 18.33 8.74
N ILE A 223 -0.53 17.88 9.41
CA ILE A 223 -0.48 17.70 10.86
C ILE A 223 0.39 18.76 11.52
N TYR A 224 1.52 19.10 10.91
CA TYR A 224 2.48 20.04 11.47
C TYR A 224 2.67 21.27 10.59
N SER A 225 2.90 22.42 11.22
CA SER A 225 3.28 23.68 10.55
C SER A 225 4.73 24.07 10.87
N VAL A 226 5.40 24.73 9.93
CA VAL A 226 6.75 25.27 10.16
C VAL A 226 6.71 26.28 11.30
N GLY A 227 7.58 26.10 12.30
CA GLY A 227 7.66 26.91 13.50
C GLY A 227 6.80 26.43 14.67
N GLN A 228 6.02 25.36 14.52
CA GLN A 228 5.22 24.77 15.60
C GLN A 228 6.11 24.07 16.63
N GLU A 229 5.76 24.18 17.92
CA GLU A 229 6.36 23.39 19.00
C GLU A 229 5.71 22.01 19.08
N VAL A 230 6.53 20.97 19.16
CA VAL A 230 6.12 19.57 19.15
C VAL A 230 6.94 18.82 20.19
N ARG A 231 6.24 18.04 21.02
CA ARG A 231 6.87 17.09 21.96
C ARG A 231 7.16 15.80 21.24
N VAL A 232 8.40 15.32 21.33
CA VAL A 232 8.89 14.14 20.62
C VAL A 232 9.70 13.25 21.55
N LYS A 233 9.71 11.94 21.28
CA LYS A 233 10.55 10.98 21.96
C LYS A 233 11.73 10.60 21.08
N VAL A 234 12.91 10.47 21.68
CA VAL A 234 14.11 9.99 20.97
C VAL A 234 13.96 8.48 20.74
N ILE A 235 13.91 8.05 19.48
CA ILE A 235 13.87 6.62 19.12
C ILE A 235 15.29 6.07 19.04
N GLY A 236 16.18 6.81 18.41
CA GLY A 236 17.55 6.37 18.15
C GLY A 236 18.49 7.54 17.91
N VAL A 237 19.74 7.36 18.31
CA VAL A 237 20.78 8.39 18.19
C VAL A 237 21.97 7.81 17.43
N ASP A 238 22.30 8.42 16.29
CA ASP A 238 23.50 8.10 15.52
C ASP A 238 24.58 9.15 15.86
N THR A 239 25.50 8.77 16.74
CA THR A 239 26.62 9.60 17.20
C THR A 239 27.68 9.84 16.12
N GLU A 240 27.82 8.95 15.13
CA GLU A 240 28.82 9.10 14.06
C GLU A 240 28.37 10.12 13.01
N LYS A 241 27.08 10.11 12.67
CA LYS A 241 26.52 11.03 11.67
C LYS A 241 25.85 12.26 12.29
N GLY A 242 25.81 12.34 13.61
CA GLY A 242 25.15 13.40 14.36
C GLY A 242 23.66 13.51 14.07
N ARG A 243 22.97 12.38 13.86
CA ARG A 243 21.55 12.33 13.50
C ARG A 243 20.72 11.78 14.66
N ILE A 244 19.61 12.43 14.95
CA ILE A 244 18.66 11.99 15.98
C ILE A 244 17.35 11.61 15.29
N SER A 245 16.92 10.36 15.48
CA SER A 245 15.63 9.87 15.02
C SER A 245 14.59 10.10 16.11
N LEU A 246 13.57 10.87 15.78
CA LEU A 246 12.50 11.28 16.68
C LEU A 246 11.21 10.53 16.35
N GLY A 247 10.36 10.36 17.36
CA GLY A 247 9.08 9.69 17.26
C GLY A 247 8.01 10.33 18.11
N VAL A 248 6.83 10.54 17.53
CA VAL A 248 5.64 11.01 18.25
C VAL A 248 4.76 9.82 18.62
N LYS A 249 4.70 8.80 17.77
CA LYS A 249 3.94 7.57 17.95
C LYS A 249 4.15 6.88 19.30
N GLN A 250 5.37 6.94 19.82
CA GLN A 250 5.79 6.30 21.07
C GLN A 250 5.38 7.09 22.33
N LEU A 251 4.81 8.29 22.18
CA LEU A 251 4.20 9.06 23.26
C LEU A 251 2.75 8.63 23.53
N THR A 252 2.07 8.11 22.51
CA THR A 252 0.69 7.64 22.61
C THR A 252 0.68 6.13 22.82
N ASP A 253 -0.25 5.63 23.62
CA ASP A 253 -0.39 4.19 23.86
C ASP A 253 -0.61 3.43 22.55
N ASN A 254 -0.05 2.21 22.46
CA ASN A 254 -0.21 1.36 21.28
C ASN A 254 -1.68 0.89 21.20
N PRO A 255 -2.47 1.31 20.20
CA PRO A 255 -3.87 0.92 20.08
C PRO A 255 -4.04 -0.60 19.84
N TRP A 256 -2.98 -1.30 19.43
CA TRP A 256 -2.98 -2.75 19.19
C TRP A 256 -2.79 -3.59 20.45
N LYS A 257 -2.17 -3.06 21.52
CA LYS A 257 -1.84 -3.85 22.73
C LYS A 257 -3.06 -4.34 23.53
N ASP A 258 -4.22 -3.70 23.39
CA ASP A 258 -5.47 -4.09 24.06
C ASP A 258 -6.59 -4.42 23.07
N ILE A 259 -6.25 -4.58 21.79
CA ILE A 259 -7.24 -4.73 20.73
C ILE A 259 -8.02 -6.04 20.85
N SER A 260 -7.33 -7.10 21.31
CA SER A 260 -7.91 -8.42 21.57
C SER A 260 -8.91 -8.42 22.74
N LYS A 261 -8.78 -7.48 23.68
CA LYS A 261 -9.75 -7.30 24.78
C LYS A 261 -10.93 -6.41 24.37
N LYS A 262 -10.69 -5.38 23.56
CA LYS A 262 -11.73 -4.44 23.11
C LYS A 262 -12.62 -5.03 22.02
N TYR A 263 -12.03 -5.79 21.09
CA TYR A 263 -12.72 -6.28 19.90
C TYR A 263 -12.84 -7.80 19.91
N THR A 264 -14.05 -8.28 20.19
CA THR A 264 -14.34 -9.72 20.17
C THR A 264 -14.83 -10.14 18.77
N PRO A 265 -14.25 -11.20 18.18
CA PRO A 265 -14.79 -11.78 16.94
C PRO A 265 -16.28 -12.11 17.05
N GLY A 266 -17.04 -11.79 16.01
CA GLY A 266 -18.50 -11.96 15.92
C GLY A 266 -19.32 -10.74 16.35
N ASN A 267 -18.72 -9.76 17.04
CA ASN A 267 -19.42 -8.53 17.40
C ASN A 267 -19.44 -7.52 16.24
N ILE A 268 -20.47 -6.66 16.26
CA ILE A 268 -20.66 -5.58 15.28
C ILE A 268 -20.14 -4.28 15.88
N TYR A 269 -19.31 -3.57 15.12
CA TYR A 269 -18.73 -2.29 15.49
C TYR A 269 -19.03 -1.23 14.41
N PRO A 270 -19.27 0.03 14.79
CA PRO A 270 -19.31 1.13 13.84
C PRO A 270 -17.90 1.43 13.34
N GLY A 271 -17.75 1.65 12.03
CA GLY A 271 -16.49 2.02 11.40
C GLY A 271 -16.69 3.05 10.29
N VAL A 272 -15.59 3.65 9.83
CA VAL A 272 -15.57 4.67 8.78
C VAL A 272 -14.76 4.17 7.59
N VAL A 273 -15.33 4.18 6.40
CA VAL A 273 -14.62 3.78 5.18
C VAL A 273 -13.48 4.76 4.90
N THR A 274 -12.24 4.28 4.79
CA THR A 274 -11.07 5.12 4.51
C THR A 274 -10.67 5.09 3.05
N SER A 275 -10.57 3.88 2.48
CA SER A 275 -10.18 3.64 1.09
C SER A 275 -10.98 2.47 0.51
N ILE A 276 -11.21 2.52 -0.79
CA ILE A 276 -11.92 1.49 -1.54
C ILE A 276 -10.97 1.02 -2.65
N GLU A 277 -10.63 -0.26 -2.65
CA GLU A 277 -9.79 -0.90 -3.67
C GLU A 277 -10.56 -2.05 -4.33
N ASP A 278 -10.09 -2.55 -5.47
CA ASP A 278 -10.82 -3.56 -6.26
C ASP A 278 -11.06 -4.87 -5.50
N TYR A 279 -10.14 -5.23 -4.60
CA TYR A 279 -10.20 -6.45 -3.80
C TYR A 279 -10.93 -6.29 -2.46
N GLY A 280 -11.17 -5.06 -1.99
CA GLY A 280 -11.78 -4.84 -0.69
C GLY A 280 -11.92 -3.38 -0.26
N VAL A 281 -12.61 -3.18 0.86
CA VAL A 281 -12.87 -1.86 1.45
C VAL A 281 -12.13 -1.78 2.79
N PHE A 282 -11.35 -0.72 2.97
CA PHE A 282 -10.69 -0.43 4.24
C PHE A 282 -11.63 0.38 5.13
N VAL A 283 -11.84 -0.11 6.35
CA VAL A 283 -12.73 0.49 7.35
C VAL A 283 -11.93 0.75 8.61
N ARG A 284 -11.90 2.01 9.04
CA ARG A 284 -11.30 2.45 10.30
C ARG A 284 -12.29 2.22 11.44
N LEU A 285 -11.85 1.48 12.46
CA LEU A 285 -12.64 1.23 13.67
C LEU A 285 -12.34 2.30 14.74
N GLU A 286 -11.06 2.60 14.93
CA GLU A 286 -10.53 3.53 15.92
C GLU A 286 -9.28 4.23 15.34
N GLU A 287 -8.79 5.27 15.99
CA GLU A 287 -7.59 5.97 15.53
C GLU A 287 -6.37 5.03 15.53
N GLY A 288 -5.80 4.80 14.33
CA GLY A 288 -4.66 3.89 14.14
C GLY A 288 -5.01 2.41 13.97
N VAL A 289 -6.31 2.07 13.94
CA VAL A 289 -6.82 0.70 13.70
C VAL A 289 -7.67 0.66 12.44
N GLU A 290 -7.19 -0.04 11.43
CA GLU A 290 -7.89 -0.25 10.17
C GLU A 290 -8.11 -1.75 9.92
N GLY A 291 -9.31 -2.10 9.46
CA GLY A 291 -9.66 -3.45 9.05
C GLY A 291 -10.01 -3.51 7.57
N LEU A 292 -9.78 -4.68 6.98
CA LEU A 292 -10.07 -4.95 5.59
C LEU A 292 -11.36 -5.76 5.48
N VAL A 293 -12.31 -5.26 4.69
CA VAL A 293 -13.47 -6.01 4.22
C VAL A 293 -13.16 -6.56 2.84
N HIS A 294 -13.01 -7.88 2.73
CA HIS A 294 -12.78 -8.52 1.43
C HIS A 294 -14.02 -8.37 0.53
N SER A 295 -13.83 -8.28 -0.79
CA SER A 295 -14.92 -8.09 -1.75
C SER A 295 -16.09 -9.09 -1.63
N GLY A 296 -15.81 -10.33 -1.22
CA GLY A 296 -16.82 -11.37 -0.97
C GLY A 296 -17.60 -11.23 0.35
N GLU A 297 -17.10 -10.40 1.27
CA GLU A 297 -17.71 -10.10 2.58
C GLU A 297 -18.46 -8.76 2.59
N ILE A 298 -18.64 -8.14 1.41
CA ILE A 298 -19.38 -6.88 1.26
C ILE A 298 -20.89 -7.11 1.13
N SER A 299 -21.31 -8.06 0.30
CA SER A 299 -22.73 -8.28 -0.06
C SER A 299 -23.04 -9.76 -0.27
N TRP A 300 -24.26 -10.17 0.04
CA TRP A 300 -24.79 -11.50 -0.27
C TRP A 300 -25.09 -11.69 -1.77
N THR A 301 -25.23 -10.59 -2.50
CA THR A 301 -25.68 -10.56 -3.90
C THR A 301 -24.52 -10.16 -4.82
N ARG A 302 -24.65 -10.45 -6.13
CA ARG A 302 -23.68 -9.99 -7.15
C ARG A 302 -23.58 -8.46 -7.27
N GLU A 303 -24.59 -7.74 -6.80
CA GLU A 303 -24.60 -6.29 -6.77
C GLU A 303 -23.77 -5.79 -5.58
N LYS A 304 -22.70 -5.06 -5.90
CA LYS A 304 -21.84 -4.39 -4.91
C LYS A 304 -22.45 -3.04 -4.57
N PRO A 305 -22.78 -2.75 -3.30
CA PRO A 305 -23.15 -1.40 -2.89
C PRO A 305 -21.99 -0.44 -3.14
N LEU A 306 -22.31 0.76 -3.66
CA LEU A 306 -21.36 1.86 -3.82
C LEU A 306 -21.11 2.48 -2.43
N PHE A 307 -19.87 2.39 -1.95
CA PHE A 307 -19.44 3.10 -0.75
C PHE A 307 -18.79 4.41 -1.12
N LEU A 308 -18.98 5.43 -0.27
CA LEU A 308 -18.25 6.68 -0.36
C LEU A 308 -17.08 6.67 0.64
N PRO A 309 -15.93 7.28 0.30
CA PRO A 309 -14.90 7.57 1.28
C PRO A 309 -15.50 8.38 2.44
N ASN A 310 -15.09 8.06 3.66
CA ASN A 310 -15.56 8.65 4.93
C ASN A 310 -17.02 8.32 5.32
N GLN A 311 -17.64 7.32 4.68
CA GLN A 311 -18.97 6.85 5.07
C GLN A 311 -18.92 5.99 6.34
N LYS A 312 -19.86 6.23 7.28
CA LYS A 312 -20.04 5.38 8.46
C LYS A 312 -20.78 4.09 8.07
N VAL A 313 -20.20 2.94 8.43
CA VAL A 313 -20.72 1.60 8.14
C VAL A 313 -20.62 0.73 9.39
N ASN A 314 -21.58 -0.18 9.57
CA ASN A 314 -21.47 -1.21 10.60
C ASN A 314 -20.73 -2.41 10.01
N VAL A 315 -19.72 -2.89 10.74
CA VAL A 315 -18.85 -3.99 10.34
C VAL A 315 -18.78 -5.02 11.45
N MET A 316 -18.91 -6.29 11.10
CA MET A 316 -18.69 -7.42 11.99
C MET A 316 -17.23 -7.82 11.95
N LEU A 317 -16.64 -8.06 13.12
CA LEU A 317 -15.27 -8.54 13.20
C LEU A 317 -15.22 -10.05 12.97
N LEU A 318 -14.42 -10.52 12.01
CA LEU A 318 -14.22 -11.96 11.76
C LEU A 318 -13.01 -12.50 12.52
N SER A 319 -11.87 -11.84 12.36
CA SER A 319 -10.63 -12.22 13.02
C SER A 319 -9.75 -11.00 13.26
N VAL A 320 -8.99 -11.04 14.35
CA VAL A 320 -7.94 -10.08 14.67
C VAL A 320 -6.62 -10.82 14.73
N ASP A 321 -5.62 -10.30 14.04
CA ASP A 321 -4.24 -10.70 14.16
C ASP A 321 -3.43 -9.54 14.75
N GLU A 322 -2.99 -9.71 16.00
CA GLU A 322 -2.22 -8.72 16.76
C GLU A 322 -0.77 -8.63 16.29
N GLU A 323 -0.18 -9.71 15.77
CA GLU A 323 1.22 -9.71 15.31
C GLU A 323 1.36 -9.00 13.97
N SER A 324 0.43 -9.25 13.04
CA SER A 324 0.48 -8.65 11.72
C SER A 324 -0.26 -7.31 11.60
N HIS A 325 -0.88 -6.84 12.70
CA HIS A 325 -1.74 -5.66 12.75
C HIS A 325 -2.83 -5.69 11.66
N LYS A 326 -3.53 -6.83 11.52
CA LYS A 326 -4.59 -7.03 10.52
C LYS A 326 -5.90 -7.39 11.18
N ILE A 327 -6.98 -6.76 10.73
CA ILE A 327 -8.35 -7.08 11.14
C ILE A 327 -9.15 -7.44 9.91
N ALA A 328 -9.74 -8.64 9.90
CA ALA A 328 -10.69 -9.05 8.87
C ALA A 328 -12.10 -8.66 9.31
N LEU A 329 -12.77 -7.89 8.46
CA LEU A 329 -14.11 -7.36 8.70
C LEU A 329 -15.11 -7.89 7.67
N SER A 330 -16.39 -7.95 8.05
CA SER A 330 -17.50 -8.31 7.16
C SER A 330 -18.65 -7.32 7.30
N ILE A 331 -19.11 -6.77 6.17
CA ILE A 331 -20.34 -5.96 6.11
C ILE A 331 -21.55 -6.88 5.86
N ARG A 332 -21.33 -7.98 5.13
CA ARG A 332 -22.32 -8.99 4.78
C ARG A 332 -23.02 -9.57 6.01
N GLN A 333 -22.26 -9.89 7.05
CA GLN A 333 -22.79 -10.57 8.25
C GLN A 333 -23.54 -9.63 9.22
N CYS A 334 -23.47 -8.31 9.03
CA CYS A 334 -24.28 -7.35 9.80
C CYS A 334 -25.76 -7.38 9.41
N ASN A 335 -26.08 -7.82 8.20
CA ASN A 335 -27.44 -7.97 7.73
C ASN A 335 -27.88 -9.44 7.87
N THR A 336 -29.06 -9.67 8.44
CA THR A 336 -29.66 -11.01 8.54
C THR A 336 -29.70 -11.64 7.15
N ASN A 337 -29.29 -12.91 7.05
CA ASN A 337 -29.25 -13.60 5.76
C ASN A 337 -30.62 -13.48 5.06
N PRO A 338 -30.70 -12.78 3.91
CA PRO A 338 -31.97 -12.56 3.20
C PRO A 338 -32.64 -13.89 2.81
N TRP A 339 -31.85 -14.94 2.62
CA TRP A 339 -32.34 -16.28 2.32
C TRP A 339 -32.96 -17.01 3.50
N LYS A 340 -32.51 -16.71 4.73
CA LYS A 340 -33.18 -17.20 5.94
C LYS A 340 -34.52 -16.50 6.14
N LYS A 341 -34.55 -15.18 5.99
CA LYS A 341 -35.82 -14.40 5.99
C LYS A 341 -36.77 -14.86 4.89
N PHE A 342 -36.26 -15.19 3.71
CA PHE A 342 -37.06 -15.74 2.61
C PHE A 342 -37.60 -17.13 2.94
N LEU A 343 -36.81 -18.02 3.57
CA LEU A 343 -37.29 -19.35 3.99
C LEU A 343 -38.33 -19.27 5.11
N GLU A 344 -38.18 -18.32 6.04
CA GLU A 344 -39.15 -18.06 7.10
C GLU A 344 -40.46 -17.45 6.56
N ALA A 345 -40.36 -16.56 5.57
CA ALA A 345 -41.52 -15.94 4.93
C ALA A 345 -42.26 -16.89 3.98
N TYR A 346 -41.50 -17.64 3.16
CA TYR A 346 -42.00 -18.57 2.16
C TYR A 346 -41.49 -19.97 2.50
N GLY A 347 -42.28 -20.71 3.26
CA GLY A 347 -41.99 -22.11 3.59
C GLY A 347 -41.77 -22.97 2.34
N LEU A 348 -41.06 -24.09 2.51
CA LEU A 348 -40.86 -25.05 1.42
C LEU A 348 -42.22 -25.57 0.92
N GLY A 349 -42.39 -25.59 -0.40
CA GLY A 349 -43.61 -26.07 -1.02
C GLY A 349 -44.69 -25.01 -1.27
N VAL A 350 -44.40 -23.71 -1.11
CA VAL A 350 -45.30 -22.62 -1.53
C VAL A 350 -45.17 -22.34 -3.03
N LEU A 351 -46.30 -22.06 -3.69
CA LEU A 351 -46.36 -21.59 -5.09
C LEU A 351 -46.05 -20.10 -5.15
N LEU A 352 -45.06 -19.74 -5.94
CA LEU A 352 -44.59 -18.37 -6.08
C LEU A 352 -44.74 -17.91 -7.52
N LYS A 353 -45.19 -16.66 -7.69
CA LYS A 353 -45.23 -16.00 -9.00
C LYS A 353 -43.82 -15.55 -9.35
N CYS A 354 -43.30 -16.11 -10.43
CA CYS A 354 -41.97 -15.85 -10.91
C CYS A 354 -41.99 -15.44 -12.37
N ARG A 355 -41.01 -14.66 -12.81
CA ARG A 355 -40.79 -14.29 -14.19
C ARG A 355 -39.59 -15.05 -14.75
N VAL A 356 -39.69 -15.56 -15.96
CA VAL A 356 -38.57 -16.23 -16.64
C VAL A 356 -37.52 -15.18 -16.99
N ALA A 357 -36.35 -15.27 -16.37
CA ALA A 357 -35.25 -14.34 -16.58
C ALA A 357 -34.26 -14.83 -17.64
N GLU A 358 -33.98 -16.14 -17.66
CA GLU A 358 -33.03 -16.75 -18.58
C GLU A 358 -33.44 -18.19 -18.87
N ILE A 359 -33.24 -18.64 -20.11
CA ILE A 359 -33.51 -20.01 -20.55
C ILE A 359 -32.19 -20.57 -21.10
N THR A 360 -31.77 -21.73 -20.60
CA THR A 360 -30.58 -22.45 -21.07
C THR A 360 -30.92 -23.87 -21.45
N ASP A 361 -30.06 -24.56 -22.19
CA ASP A 361 -30.29 -25.95 -22.62
C ASP A 361 -30.49 -26.95 -21.45
N SER A 362 -30.09 -26.55 -20.24
CA SER A 362 -30.13 -27.35 -19.02
C SER A 362 -31.18 -26.90 -17.99
N GLY A 363 -31.98 -25.86 -18.28
CA GLY A 363 -33.05 -25.40 -17.41
C GLY A 363 -33.48 -23.96 -17.65
N MET A 364 -34.12 -23.35 -16.67
CA MET A 364 -34.49 -21.94 -16.70
C MET A 364 -34.24 -21.26 -15.36
N VAL A 365 -33.87 -19.98 -15.41
CA VAL A 365 -33.73 -19.11 -14.25
C VAL A 365 -35.01 -18.30 -14.11
N LEU A 366 -35.63 -18.40 -12.95
CA LEU A 366 -36.81 -17.67 -12.56
C LEU A 366 -36.44 -16.56 -11.56
N MET A 367 -36.99 -15.37 -11.75
CA MET A 367 -36.94 -14.26 -10.80
C MET A 367 -38.28 -14.12 -10.09
N LEU A 368 -38.29 -13.93 -8.78
CA LEU A 368 -39.54 -13.65 -8.06
C LEU A 368 -40.13 -12.29 -8.45
N VAL A 369 -41.45 -12.22 -8.57
CA VAL A 369 -42.18 -10.97 -8.92
C VAL A 369 -42.50 -10.13 -7.67
N ASP A 370 -42.15 -10.62 -6.48
CA ASP A 370 -42.37 -9.92 -5.20
C ASP A 370 -41.41 -8.72 -5.03
N GLN A 371 -41.92 -7.58 -4.54
CA GLN A 371 -41.14 -6.34 -4.36
C GLN A 371 -40.03 -6.53 -3.32
N ASP A 372 -40.30 -7.26 -2.24
CA ASP A 372 -39.36 -7.46 -1.14
C ASP A 372 -38.30 -8.53 -1.44
N TYR A 373 -38.51 -9.36 -2.46
CA TYR A 373 -37.65 -10.50 -2.81
C TYR A 373 -37.32 -10.58 -4.32
N SER A 374 -37.43 -9.47 -5.04
CA SER A 374 -37.14 -9.39 -6.49
C SER A 374 -35.68 -9.74 -6.85
N TYR A 375 -34.76 -9.62 -5.89
CA TYR A 375 -33.36 -10.05 -6.03
C TYR A 375 -33.18 -11.57 -6.00
N VAL A 376 -34.22 -12.34 -5.65
CA VAL A 376 -34.16 -13.79 -5.58
C VAL A 376 -34.23 -14.41 -6.98
N ARG A 377 -33.14 -15.09 -7.35
CA ARG A 377 -33.08 -15.93 -8.56
C ARG A 377 -33.10 -17.40 -8.18
N GLY A 378 -34.06 -18.14 -8.71
CA GLY A 378 -34.11 -19.58 -8.56
C GLY A 378 -33.99 -20.31 -9.89
N TYR A 379 -33.56 -21.56 -9.82
CA TYR A 379 -33.29 -22.39 -10.97
C TYR A 379 -34.27 -23.55 -11.06
N VAL A 380 -34.84 -23.77 -12.24
CA VAL A 380 -35.65 -24.94 -12.58
C VAL A 380 -34.82 -25.82 -13.52
N ARG A 381 -34.56 -27.07 -13.10
CA ARG A 381 -33.93 -28.08 -13.97
C ARG A 381 -34.92 -28.54 -15.04
N VAL A 382 -34.42 -28.90 -16.23
CA VAL A 382 -35.26 -29.45 -17.33
C VAL A 382 -36.18 -30.57 -16.86
N ALA A 383 -35.68 -31.49 -16.01
CA ALA A 383 -36.44 -32.60 -15.46
C ALA A 383 -37.63 -32.19 -14.58
N ASN A 384 -37.69 -30.93 -14.13
CA ASN A 384 -38.73 -30.37 -13.27
C ASN A 384 -39.64 -29.36 -14.00
N ILE A 385 -39.56 -29.31 -15.35
CA ILE A 385 -40.38 -28.43 -16.19
C ILE A 385 -41.68 -29.12 -16.63
N SER A 386 -41.62 -30.39 -17.05
CA SER A 386 -42.77 -31.12 -17.62
C SER A 386 -42.66 -32.63 -17.34
N TRP A 387 -43.79 -33.32 -17.31
CA TRP A 387 -43.89 -34.78 -17.17
C TRP A 387 -43.70 -35.54 -18.50
N SER A 388 -43.52 -34.83 -19.62
CA SER A 388 -43.36 -35.43 -20.94
C SER A 388 -42.02 -36.19 -21.11
N GLN A 389 -42.02 -37.27 -21.91
CA GLN A 389 -40.80 -38.01 -22.30
C GLN A 389 -39.78 -37.14 -23.07
N ASN A 390 -40.16 -35.93 -23.52
CA ASN A 390 -39.30 -35.04 -24.33
C ASN A 390 -39.20 -33.60 -23.76
N PRO A 391 -38.55 -33.40 -22.60
CA PRO A 391 -38.51 -32.12 -21.89
C PRO A 391 -37.90 -30.95 -22.69
N ARG A 392 -37.07 -31.24 -23.70
CA ARG A 392 -36.40 -30.24 -24.55
C ARG A 392 -37.36 -29.51 -25.51
N LYS A 393 -38.48 -30.13 -25.90
CA LYS A 393 -39.51 -29.48 -26.73
C LYS A 393 -40.35 -28.49 -25.92
N ASP A 394 -40.58 -28.80 -24.65
CA ASP A 394 -41.39 -27.98 -23.74
C ASP A 394 -40.64 -26.73 -23.27
N LEU A 395 -39.29 -26.78 -23.22
CA LEU A 395 -38.46 -25.60 -22.96
C LEU A 395 -38.65 -24.49 -24.01
N LYS A 396 -38.93 -24.84 -25.27
CA LYS A 396 -39.19 -23.88 -26.36
C LYS A 396 -40.54 -23.16 -26.26
N ARG A 397 -41.42 -23.59 -25.36
CA ARG A 397 -42.74 -22.97 -25.16
C ARG A 397 -42.69 -21.71 -24.31
N PHE A 398 -41.64 -21.56 -23.51
CA PHE A 398 -41.43 -20.40 -22.64
C PHE A 398 -40.54 -19.37 -23.33
N LYS A 399 -40.88 -18.09 -23.15
CA LYS A 399 -40.06 -16.96 -23.58
C LYS A 399 -39.48 -16.25 -22.36
N VAL A 400 -38.32 -15.62 -22.57
CA VAL A 400 -37.74 -14.74 -21.56
C VAL A 400 -38.71 -13.59 -21.31
N GLY A 401 -39.13 -13.45 -20.06
CA GLY A 401 -40.09 -12.44 -19.62
C GLY A 401 -41.49 -12.97 -19.28
N ASP A 402 -41.80 -14.23 -19.54
CA ASP A 402 -43.10 -14.83 -19.21
C ASP A 402 -43.27 -14.97 -17.69
N GLU A 403 -44.50 -14.78 -17.20
CA GLU A 403 -44.86 -15.03 -15.81
C GLU A 403 -45.33 -16.47 -15.63
N VAL A 404 -44.70 -17.19 -14.71
CA VAL A 404 -44.95 -18.59 -14.40
C VAL A 404 -45.11 -18.78 -12.90
N GLN A 405 -45.97 -19.71 -12.50
CA GLN A 405 -46.07 -20.12 -11.11
C GLN A 405 -45.17 -21.33 -10.89
N ALA A 406 -44.23 -21.21 -9.96
CA ALA A 406 -43.32 -22.29 -9.64
C ALA A 406 -43.31 -22.50 -8.13
N LYS A 407 -43.38 -23.76 -7.68
CA LYS A 407 -43.29 -24.05 -6.25
C LYS A 407 -41.87 -24.31 -5.80
N LEU A 408 -41.61 -23.81 -4.60
CA LEU A 408 -40.31 -23.81 -3.95
C LEU A 408 -39.96 -25.23 -3.49
N VAL A 409 -38.96 -25.86 -4.12
CA VAL A 409 -38.54 -27.22 -3.77
C VAL A 409 -37.48 -27.20 -2.69
N HIS A 410 -36.47 -26.35 -2.88
CA HIS A 410 -35.30 -26.35 -2.02
C HIS A 410 -34.64 -24.96 -2.00
N VAL A 411 -34.20 -24.51 -0.83
CA VAL A 411 -33.43 -23.27 -0.66
C VAL A 411 -32.09 -23.60 -0.03
N ASN A 412 -31.00 -23.27 -0.71
CA ASN A 412 -29.67 -23.32 -0.12
C ASN A 412 -29.27 -21.89 0.30
N ALA A 413 -29.39 -21.62 1.61
CA ALA A 413 -29.17 -20.30 2.19
C ALA A 413 -27.71 -19.83 2.18
N ASP A 414 -26.75 -20.77 2.11
CA ASP A 414 -25.31 -20.45 2.14
C ASP A 414 -24.80 -20.01 0.76
N ARG A 415 -25.31 -20.66 -0.29
CA ARG A 415 -24.94 -20.37 -1.69
C ARG A 415 -25.91 -19.41 -2.39
N GLY A 416 -26.97 -18.98 -1.72
CA GLY A 416 -28.02 -18.14 -2.29
C GLY A 416 -28.68 -18.75 -3.52
N ARG A 417 -28.85 -20.09 -3.52
CA ARG A 417 -29.47 -20.82 -4.63
C ARG A 417 -30.84 -21.31 -4.22
N VAL A 418 -31.85 -20.87 -4.97
CA VAL A 418 -33.22 -21.37 -4.84
C VAL A 418 -33.49 -22.36 -5.96
N MET A 419 -34.13 -23.48 -5.66
CA MET A 419 -34.60 -24.45 -6.66
C MET A 419 -36.12 -24.43 -6.71
N PHE A 420 -36.62 -24.19 -7.91
CA PHE A 420 -38.03 -24.20 -8.22
C PHE A 420 -38.38 -25.44 -9.05
N SER A 421 -39.65 -25.84 -8.98
CA SER A 421 -40.25 -26.80 -9.90
C SER A 421 -41.48 -26.18 -10.54
N LEU A 422 -41.71 -26.49 -11.80
CA LEU A 422 -42.94 -26.16 -12.52
C LEU A 422 -43.90 -27.35 -12.58
N LYS A 423 -43.44 -28.53 -12.14
CA LYS A 423 -44.30 -29.70 -11.94
C LYS A 423 -45.15 -29.50 -10.70
N TYR A 424 -46.28 -28.82 -10.85
CA TYR A 424 -47.30 -28.77 -9.82
C TYR A 424 -48.67 -28.92 -10.45
N VAL A 425 -49.24 -30.11 -10.20
CA VAL A 425 -50.66 -30.45 -10.10
C VAL A 425 -51.63 -29.37 -10.55
N GLU A 426 -52.32 -29.62 -11.67
CA GLU A 426 -53.76 -29.33 -11.74
C GLU A 426 -54.61 -30.55 -12.13
N TYR A 427 -54.06 -31.62 -12.72
CA TYR A 427 -54.81 -32.85 -13.00
C TYR A 427 -53.84 -33.96 -13.43
N ASP A 428 -53.94 -35.18 -12.87
CA ASP A 428 -53.38 -36.37 -13.51
C ASP A 428 -54.56 -37.19 -14.06
N PRO A 429 -54.85 -37.11 -15.37
CA PRO A 429 -55.93 -37.88 -15.99
C PRO A 429 -55.73 -39.40 -15.86
N PHE A 430 -54.49 -39.86 -15.56
CA PHE A 430 -54.21 -41.26 -15.29
C PHE A 430 -54.69 -41.68 -13.91
N GLU A 431 -54.53 -40.85 -12.88
CA GLU A 431 -54.87 -41.19 -11.49
C GLU A 431 -56.40 -41.24 -11.27
N GLU A 432 -57.16 -40.28 -11.83
CA GLU A 432 -58.64 -40.32 -11.78
C GLU A 432 -59.20 -41.53 -12.55
N PHE A 433 -58.61 -41.87 -13.70
CA PHE A 433 -59.04 -43.04 -14.46
C PHE A 433 -58.75 -44.35 -13.71
N ILE A 434 -57.57 -44.45 -13.08
CA ILE A 434 -57.18 -45.63 -12.28
C ILE A 434 -58.01 -45.75 -10.99
N GLU A 435 -58.41 -44.63 -10.37
CA GLU A 435 -59.29 -44.62 -9.20
C GLU A 435 -60.76 -44.92 -9.57
N ALA A 436 -61.24 -44.44 -10.72
CA ALA A 436 -62.64 -44.59 -11.14
C ALA A 436 -62.98 -45.99 -11.67
N VAL A 437 -62.03 -46.65 -12.34
CA VAL A 437 -62.19 -47.99 -12.91
C VAL A 437 -61.95 -49.03 -11.83
N ASN A 438 -62.71 -50.12 -11.72
CA ASN A 438 -62.38 -51.23 -10.82
C ASN A 438 -61.71 -52.42 -11.54
N GLU A 439 -60.96 -53.25 -10.80
CA GLU A 439 -60.47 -54.53 -11.34
C GLU A 439 -61.67 -55.41 -11.72
N GLY A 440 -61.69 -55.92 -12.95
CA GLY A 440 -62.81 -56.65 -13.55
C GLY A 440 -63.79 -55.79 -14.37
N GLU A 441 -63.59 -54.47 -14.45
CA GLU A 441 -64.45 -53.58 -15.24
C GLU A 441 -64.10 -53.62 -16.74
N LEU A 442 -65.13 -53.48 -17.60
CA LEU A 442 -65.02 -53.46 -19.05
C LEU A 442 -64.83 -52.04 -19.56
N ILE A 443 -63.71 -51.78 -20.22
CA ILE A 443 -63.37 -50.50 -20.83
C ILE A 443 -63.36 -50.65 -22.35
N GLU A 444 -63.98 -49.71 -23.06
CA GLU A 444 -63.81 -49.60 -24.51
C GLU A 444 -62.59 -48.73 -24.83
N ALA A 445 -61.65 -49.25 -25.61
CA ALA A 445 -60.44 -48.54 -26.01
C ALA A 445 -60.16 -48.74 -27.51
N LYS A 446 -59.53 -47.75 -28.13
CA LYS A 446 -59.12 -47.77 -29.54
C LYS A 446 -57.65 -48.17 -29.65
N ILE A 447 -57.33 -49.15 -30.49
CA ILE A 447 -55.94 -49.53 -30.73
C ILE A 447 -55.28 -48.45 -31.59
N MET A 448 -54.20 -47.85 -31.08
CA MET A 448 -53.42 -46.82 -31.77
C MET A 448 -52.20 -47.41 -32.45
N ARG A 449 -51.52 -48.38 -31.81
CA ARG A 449 -50.35 -49.06 -32.37
C ARG A 449 -50.29 -50.50 -31.89
N VAL A 450 -49.70 -51.34 -32.73
CA VAL A 450 -49.54 -52.78 -32.53
C VAL A 450 -48.05 -53.08 -32.72
N GLU A 451 -47.39 -53.59 -31.68
CA GLU A 451 -45.96 -53.93 -31.65
C GLU A 451 -45.78 -55.42 -31.29
N ASP A 452 -44.58 -55.98 -31.47
CA ASP A 452 -44.33 -57.42 -31.32
C ASP A 452 -44.46 -57.93 -29.86
N ASP A 453 -44.40 -57.02 -28.88
CA ASP A 453 -44.46 -57.27 -27.44
C ASP A 453 -45.75 -56.75 -26.76
N GLY A 454 -46.66 -56.11 -27.52
CA GLY A 454 -47.91 -55.61 -26.99
C GLY A 454 -48.63 -54.59 -27.89
N ILE A 455 -49.65 -53.93 -27.32
CA ILE A 455 -50.47 -52.94 -28.04
C ILE A 455 -50.58 -51.64 -27.24
N TYR A 456 -50.61 -50.52 -27.96
CA TYR A 456 -50.92 -49.20 -27.42
C TYR A 456 -52.36 -48.87 -27.69
N ILE A 457 -53.13 -48.60 -26.64
CA ILE A 457 -54.55 -48.32 -26.72
C ILE A 457 -54.86 -46.92 -26.17
N GLU A 458 -55.80 -46.25 -26.80
CA GLU A 458 -56.33 -44.95 -26.38
C GLU A 458 -57.72 -45.18 -25.77
N VAL A 459 -57.85 -44.82 -24.48
CA VAL A 459 -59.08 -45.03 -23.71
C VAL A 459 -59.98 -43.79 -23.70
N ARG A 460 -59.35 -42.60 -23.72
CA ARG A 460 -59.99 -41.28 -23.90
C ARG A 460 -59.03 -40.40 -24.72
N GLU A 461 -59.54 -39.33 -25.33
CA GLU A 461 -58.72 -38.42 -26.14
C GLU A 461 -57.46 -37.97 -25.37
N GLY A 462 -56.29 -38.37 -25.86
CA GLY A 462 -54.99 -38.03 -25.27
C GLY A 462 -54.51 -38.92 -24.10
N LEU A 463 -55.23 -40.00 -23.78
CA LEU A 463 -54.88 -40.99 -22.74
C LEU A 463 -54.50 -42.34 -23.39
N GLU A 464 -53.19 -42.53 -23.57
CA GLU A 464 -52.60 -43.73 -24.18
C GLU A 464 -52.00 -44.66 -23.11
N PHE A 465 -52.34 -45.95 -23.16
CA PHE A 465 -51.83 -47.00 -22.29
C PHE A 465 -51.18 -48.11 -23.11
N PHE A 466 -50.13 -48.72 -22.56
CA PHE A 466 -49.51 -49.92 -23.11
C PHE A 466 -50.06 -51.15 -22.38
N THR A 467 -50.47 -52.18 -23.12
CA THR A 467 -50.82 -53.48 -22.57
C THR A 467 -50.10 -54.60 -23.32
N ALA A 468 -49.49 -55.52 -22.56
CA ALA A 468 -48.83 -56.69 -23.10
C ALA A 468 -49.90 -57.75 -23.44
N GLN A 469 -49.91 -58.23 -24.69
CA GLN A 469 -50.90 -59.17 -25.18
C GLN A 469 -50.21 -60.33 -25.90
N ALA A 470 -50.58 -61.57 -25.56
CA ALA A 470 -49.96 -62.77 -26.14
C ALA A 470 -50.33 -63.01 -27.60
N ASP A 471 -51.54 -62.61 -28.04
CA ASP A 471 -52.03 -62.86 -29.39
C ASP A 471 -52.33 -61.54 -30.12
N VAL A 472 -51.26 -60.90 -30.59
CA VAL A 472 -51.30 -59.58 -31.24
C VAL A 472 -51.73 -59.69 -32.72
N SER A 473 -51.69 -60.88 -33.30
CA SER A 473 -51.89 -61.14 -34.74
C SER A 473 -53.31 -60.88 -35.24
N ARG A 474 -54.31 -60.84 -34.34
CA ARG A 474 -55.74 -60.64 -34.69
C ARG A 474 -56.21 -59.19 -34.54
N LEU A 475 -55.31 -58.26 -34.24
CA LEU A 475 -55.64 -56.89 -33.85
C LEU A 475 -55.23 -55.89 -34.94
N ALA A 476 -56.17 -55.02 -35.33
CA ALA A 476 -55.91 -53.98 -36.33
C ALA A 476 -55.84 -52.58 -35.70
N VAL A 477 -54.88 -51.77 -36.15
CA VAL A 477 -54.76 -50.36 -35.78
C VAL A 477 -56.03 -49.60 -36.17
N GLY A 478 -56.63 -48.90 -35.21
CA GLY A 478 -57.88 -48.14 -35.36
C GLY A 478 -59.15 -48.87 -34.91
N GLN A 479 -59.07 -50.17 -34.61
CA GLN A 479 -60.19 -50.95 -34.09
C GLN A 479 -60.51 -50.57 -32.64
N ARG A 480 -61.81 -50.51 -32.29
CA ARG A 480 -62.28 -50.32 -30.90
C ARG A 480 -62.68 -51.67 -30.32
N LEU A 481 -62.07 -52.04 -29.20
CA LEU A 481 -62.32 -53.31 -28.51
C LEU A 481 -62.65 -53.07 -27.04
N LYS A 482 -63.30 -54.06 -26.43
CA LYS A 482 -63.61 -54.10 -25.00
C LYS A 482 -62.52 -54.88 -24.26
N PHE A 483 -61.90 -54.22 -23.30
CA PHE A 483 -60.85 -54.79 -22.45
C PHE A 483 -61.31 -54.90 -21.01
N VAL A 484 -60.91 -55.96 -20.32
CA VAL A 484 -61.12 -56.17 -18.89
C VAL A 484 -59.86 -55.78 -18.13
N VAL A 485 -60.04 -55.05 -17.04
CA VAL A 485 -58.95 -54.60 -16.16
C VAL A 485 -58.52 -55.75 -15.25
N CYS A 486 -57.34 -56.33 -15.53
CA CYS A 486 -56.79 -57.46 -14.78
C CYS A 486 -55.86 -57.05 -13.64
N GLY A 487 -55.39 -55.79 -13.62
CA GLY A 487 -54.58 -55.29 -12.52
C GLY A 487 -54.16 -53.84 -12.72
N LYS A 488 -53.93 -53.14 -11.61
CA LYS A 488 -53.56 -51.72 -11.59
C LYS A 488 -52.20 -51.51 -10.95
N GLU A 489 -51.33 -50.73 -11.59
CA GLU A 489 -50.13 -50.16 -10.99
C GLU A 489 -50.19 -48.62 -11.12
N ARG A 490 -49.36 -47.90 -10.35
CA ARG A 490 -49.39 -46.42 -10.26
C ARG A 490 -49.32 -45.67 -11.60
N TYR A 491 -48.82 -46.30 -12.67
CA TYR A 491 -48.74 -45.72 -14.02
C TYR A 491 -48.94 -46.76 -15.13
N SER A 492 -49.53 -47.92 -14.82
CA SER A 492 -49.79 -48.99 -15.81
C SER A 492 -51.10 -49.70 -15.48
N ILE A 493 -51.85 -50.11 -16.51
CA ILE A 493 -53.06 -50.92 -16.34
C ILE A 493 -52.88 -52.16 -17.20
N LYS A 494 -53.00 -53.35 -16.59
CA LYS A 494 -53.01 -54.61 -17.33
C LYS A 494 -54.41 -54.86 -17.84
N LEU A 495 -54.55 -54.94 -19.16
CA LEU A 495 -55.82 -55.07 -19.86
C LEU A 495 -55.83 -56.34 -20.68
N SER A 496 -56.86 -57.18 -20.54
CA SER A 496 -57.08 -58.38 -21.34
C SER A 496 -58.30 -58.23 -22.24
N ILE A 497 -58.34 -58.88 -23.40
CA ILE A 497 -59.50 -58.80 -24.31
C ILE A 497 -60.63 -59.64 -23.74
N ALA A 498 -61.84 -59.07 -23.67
CA ALA A 498 -63.01 -59.72 -23.05
C ALA A 498 -63.44 -61.05 -23.72
N GLU A 499 -63.05 -61.30 -24.97
CA GLU A 499 -63.35 -62.55 -25.69
C GLU A 499 -62.50 -63.75 -25.24
N ASP A 500 -61.34 -63.54 -24.60
CA ASP A 500 -60.40 -64.61 -24.20
C ASP A 500 -60.70 -65.28 -22.86
N GLN A 501 -61.69 -64.80 -22.09
CA GLN A 501 -62.06 -65.47 -20.83
C GLN A 501 -62.88 -66.76 -21.01
N LYS A 502 -63.36 -67.08 -22.23
CA LYS A 502 -63.95 -68.41 -22.50
C LYS A 502 -62.91 -69.48 -22.86
N SER A 503 -61.70 -69.09 -23.29
CA SER A 503 -60.58 -69.99 -23.61
C SER A 503 -59.65 -70.22 -22.41
N MET A 504 -59.36 -69.20 -21.59
CA MET A 504 -58.45 -69.36 -20.44
C MET A 504 -59.07 -70.10 -19.24
N ALA A 505 -60.40 -70.04 -19.04
CA ALA A 505 -61.07 -70.80 -17.97
C ALA A 505 -61.14 -72.32 -18.24
N ALA A 506 -60.74 -72.78 -19.43
CA ALA A 506 -60.66 -74.19 -19.79
C ALA A 506 -59.25 -74.78 -19.61
N GLU A 507 -58.18 -73.98 -19.70
CA GLU A 507 -56.79 -74.45 -19.54
C GLU A 507 -56.31 -74.43 -18.07
N GLU A 508 -56.84 -73.56 -17.20
CA GLU A 508 -56.49 -73.57 -15.76
C GLU A 508 -57.11 -74.74 -14.97
N LYS A 509 -58.04 -75.52 -15.56
CA LYS A 509 -58.58 -76.74 -14.93
C LYS A 509 -57.85 -78.04 -15.29
N GLU A 510 -56.95 -78.04 -16.27
CA GLU A 510 -56.15 -79.23 -16.62
C GLU A 510 -54.73 -79.24 -16.02
N VAL A 511 -54.24 -78.10 -15.52
CA VAL A 511 -52.90 -78.01 -14.90
C VAL A 511 -52.93 -78.32 -13.40
N ASP A 512 -54.08 -78.17 -12.72
CA ASP A 512 -54.23 -78.35 -11.26
C ASP A 512 -54.52 -79.81 -10.83
N HIS A 513 -54.34 -80.79 -11.73
CA HIS A 513 -54.52 -82.23 -11.45
C HIS A 513 -53.27 -83.09 -11.72
N SER A 514 -52.10 -82.48 -11.93
CA SER A 514 -50.86 -83.23 -12.22
C SER A 514 -49.65 -82.93 -11.32
N VAL A 515 -49.82 -82.19 -10.21
CA VAL A 515 -48.75 -81.96 -9.22
C VAL A 515 -49.26 -82.05 -7.77
N GLU A 516 -49.88 -83.17 -7.42
CA GLU A 516 -49.98 -83.66 -6.03
C GLU A 516 -49.92 -85.20 -6.07
N ASN A 517 -48.71 -85.75 -6.06
CA ASN A 517 -48.36 -87.08 -5.54
C ASN A 517 -46.92 -87.42 -5.93
N ARG A 518 -45.98 -87.20 -5.02
CA ARG A 518 -44.80 -88.04 -4.73
C ARG A 518 -43.87 -87.33 -3.73
N ASP A 519 -44.27 -87.40 -2.47
CA ASP A 519 -43.35 -87.68 -1.37
C ASP A 519 -43.70 -89.09 -0.87
N GLU A 520 -43.00 -90.09 -1.41
CA GLU A 520 -42.43 -91.28 -0.76
C GLU A 520 -41.43 -91.95 -1.71
#